data_AF-A0A7L5UN15-F1
#
_entry.id   AF-A0A7L5UN15-F1
#
_cell.length_a   1.000
_cell.length_b   1.000
_cell.length_c   1.000
_cell.angle_alpha   90.00
_cell.angle_beta   90.00
_cell.angle_gamma   90.00
#
_symmetry.space_group_name_H-M   'P 1'
#
loop_
_entity.id
_entity.type
_entity.pdbx_description
1 polymer ?
#
loop_
_entity_poly.entity_id
_entity_poly.type
_entity_poly.pdbx_seq_one_letter_code
_entity_poly.pdbx_strand_id
1 'polypeptide(L)'
;MKTLVVIGHPELADSETQPFLKQVGKDWATFHELEAPFDIATEQQLIWQAERLILQFPLYWYSVPALMKQWLDEVFDEELLGPHHDRLVKKELGVVVSLGRPIREFQSGQRQAFTIDEYLRPLQGLALATKMKWLSPLVVSQFAYQSDTARQKLAVAYQQYLSLPQPVRFKDRVAWLTRQLATMQTNTKDTVAQQELQQLAALLSMKQEQLDDLNDNLRLVRETEGY
;
A
#
# COMPACT_ATOMS: atom_id res chain seq x y z
N MET A 1 13.78 -3.90 0.62
CA MET A 1 12.42 -4.29 1.02
C MET A 1 11.80 -5.07 -0.13
N LYS A 2 11.57 -6.37 0.09
CA LYS A 2 10.85 -7.22 -0.86
C LYS A 2 9.36 -7.20 -0.54
N THR A 3 8.54 -6.78 -1.50
CA THR A 3 7.08 -6.71 -1.35
C THR A 3 6.44 -7.74 -2.26
N LEU A 4 5.55 -8.57 -1.71
CA LEU A 4 4.71 -9.50 -2.44
C LEU A 4 3.28 -8.98 -2.44
N VAL A 5 2.68 -8.83 -3.62
CA VAL A 5 1.27 -8.46 -3.80
C VAL A 5 0.52 -9.69 -4.27
N VAL A 6 -0.36 -10.22 -3.42
CA VAL A 6 -1.25 -11.35 -3.72
C VAL A 6 -2.58 -10.78 -4.20
N ILE A 7 -2.93 -11.04 -5.46
CA ILE A 7 -4.18 -10.58 -6.07
C ILE A 7 -5.22 -11.69 -6.01
N GLY A 8 -6.28 -11.48 -5.24
CA GLY A 8 -7.45 -12.36 -5.23
C GLY A 8 -8.62 -11.70 -5.93
N HIS A 9 -8.69 -11.83 -7.25
CA HIS A 9 -9.77 -11.30 -8.06
C HIS A 9 -10.34 -12.43 -8.94
N PRO A 10 -11.62 -12.81 -8.81
CA PRO A 10 -12.17 -13.97 -9.52
C PRO A 10 -12.21 -13.80 -11.04
N GLU A 11 -12.39 -12.56 -11.53
CA GLU A 11 -12.44 -12.25 -12.96
C GLU A 11 -11.50 -11.09 -13.31
N LEU A 12 -10.18 -11.37 -13.38
CA LEU A 12 -9.18 -10.33 -13.70
C LEU A 12 -9.43 -9.64 -15.05
N ALA A 13 -10.08 -10.33 -15.98
CA ALA A 13 -10.36 -9.85 -17.34
C ALA A 13 -11.31 -8.64 -17.38
N ASP A 14 -12.24 -8.52 -16.43
CA ASP A 14 -13.27 -7.46 -16.43
C ASP A 14 -12.93 -6.28 -15.51
N SER A 15 -11.74 -6.30 -14.91
CA SER A 15 -11.31 -5.23 -14.01
C SER A 15 -10.44 -4.20 -14.74
N GLU A 16 -10.87 -2.94 -14.77
CA GLU A 16 -10.00 -1.81 -15.16
C GLU A 16 -8.95 -1.44 -14.08
N THR A 17 -9.19 -1.80 -12.82
CA THR A 17 -8.37 -1.36 -11.68
C THR A 17 -7.08 -2.19 -11.54
N GLN A 18 -7.20 -3.51 -11.64
CA GLN A 18 -6.08 -4.44 -11.45
C GLN A 18 -4.94 -4.25 -12.47
N PRO A 19 -5.20 -4.14 -13.80
CA PRO A 19 -4.14 -3.89 -14.79
C PRO A 19 -3.42 -2.57 -14.55
N PHE A 20 -4.15 -1.52 -14.16
CA PHE A 20 -3.54 -0.23 -13.82
C PHE A 20 -2.60 -0.37 -12.62
N LEU A 21 -3.06 -0.94 -11.52
CA LEU A 21 -2.24 -1.13 -10.30
C LEU A 21 -1.03 -2.03 -10.56
N LYS A 22 -1.21 -3.13 -11.30
CA LYS A 22 -0.11 -4.02 -11.69
C LYS A 22 0.93 -3.28 -12.52
N GLN A 23 0.50 -2.49 -13.51
CA GLN A 23 1.40 -1.72 -14.36
C GLN A 23 2.19 -0.67 -13.58
N VAL A 24 1.54 0.09 -12.68
CA VAL A 24 2.24 1.14 -11.92
C VAL A 24 3.13 0.58 -10.81
N GLY A 25 2.84 -0.62 -10.30
CA GLY A 25 3.58 -1.24 -9.21
C GLY A 25 4.64 -2.25 -9.62
N LYS A 26 4.71 -2.67 -10.89
CA LYS A 26 5.57 -3.77 -11.37
C LYS A 26 7.05 -3.66 -10.97
N ASP A 27 7.57 -2.44 -10.86
CA ASP A 27 8.97 -2.18 -10.52
C ASP A 27 9.21 -2.15 -8.99
N TRP A 28 8.14 -2.24 -8.19
CA TRP A 28 8.15 -2.04 -6.74
C TRP A 28 7.78 -3.30 -5.94
N ALA A 29 7.13 -4.28 -6.58
CA ALA A 29 6.69 -5.50 -5.91
C ALA A 29 6.59 -6.67 -6.90
N THR A 30 6.68 -7.89 -6.36
CA THR A 30 6.33 -9.12 -7.06
C THR A 30 4.81 -9.29 -7.00
N PHE A 31 4.16 -9.42 -8.15
CA PHE A 31 2.73 -9.67 -8.25
C PHE A 31 2.47 -11.16 -8.43
N HIS A 32 1.59 -11.69 -7.59
CA HIS A 32 1.16 -13.08 -7.61
C HIS A 32 -0.36 -13.11 -7.72
N GLU A 33 -0.87 -13.63 -8.83
CA GLU A 33 -2.31 -13.77 -9.07
C GLU A 33 -2.74 -15.14 -8.58
N LEU A 34 -3.79 -15.18 -7.74
CA LEU A 34 -4.28 -16.43 -7.20
C LEU A 34 -5.03 -17.22 -8.27
N GLU A 35 -4.65 -18.48 -8.43
CA GLU A 35 -5.33 -19.46 -9.26
C GLU A 35 -5.48 -20.74 -8.45
N ALA A 36 -6.71 -21.28 -8.36
CA ALA A 36 -6.95 -22.55 -7.69
C ALA A 36 -6.81 -23.71 -8.69
N PRO A 37 -6.28 -24.88 -8.27
CA PRO A 37 -5.82 -25.21 -6.92
C PRO A 37 -4.45 -24.57 -6.59
N PHE A 38 -4.23 -24.27 -5.30
CA PHE A 38 -2.99 -23.64 -4.84
C PHE A 38 -1.87 -24.66 -4.60
N ASP A 39 -0.65 -24.33 -5.01
CA ASP A 39 0.55 -25.06 -4.56
C ASP A 39 1.02 -24.45 -3.23
N ILE A 40 0.54 -25.01 -2.14
CA ILE A 40 0.78 -24.51 -0.77
C ILE A 40 2.27 -24.28 -0.49
N ALA A 41 3.16 -25.17 -0.93
CA ALA A 41 4.59 -25.03 -0.70
C ALA A 41 5.18 -23.81 -1.44
N THR A 42 4.75 -23.61 -2.69
CA THR A 42 5.15 -22.44 -3.49
C THR A 42 4.60 -21.13 -2.88
N GLU A 43 3.34 -21.12 -2.46
CA GLU A 43 2.71 -19.96 -1.81
C GLU A 43 3.46 -19.56 -0.53
N GLN A 44 3.75 -20.54 0.33
CA GLN A 44 4.50 -20.34 1.58
C GLN A 44 5.91 -19.83 1.30
N GLN A 45 6.59 -20.38 0.29
CA GLN A 45 7.93 -19.93 -0.11
C GLN A 45 7.93 -18.46 -0.56
N LEU A 46 6.91 -18.02 -1.32
CA LEU A 46 6.76 -16.62 -1.71
C LEU A 46 6.59 -15.71 -0.48
N ILE A 47 5.75 -16.10 0.47
CA ILE A 47 5.51 -15.34 1.71
C ILE A 47 6.79 -15.23 2.55
N TRP A 48 7.56 -16.32 2.70
CA TRP A 48 8.81 -16.29 3.46
C TRP A 48 9.86 -15.35 2.85
N GLN A 49 9.93 -15.28 1.53
CA GLN A 49 10.86 -14.39 0.82
C GLN A 49 10.48 -12.90 0.90
N ALA A 50 9.21 -12.60 1.17
CA ALA A 50 8.70 -11.23 1.26
C ALA A 50 8.91 -10.63 2.65
N GLU A 51 9.27 -9.35 2.73
CA GLU A 51 9.25 -8.56 3.97
C GLU A 51 7.86 -7.96 4.23
N ARG A 52 7.14 -7.66 3.15
CA ARG A 52 5.79 -7.10 3.16
C ARG A 52 4.87 -7.95 2.27
N LEU A 53 3.77 -8.42 2.85
CA LEU A 53 2.68 -9.09 2.16
C LEU A 53 1.52 -8.11 1.99
N ILE A 54 1.10 -7.90 0.76
CA ILE A 54 -0.05 -7.07 0.40
C ILE A 54 -1.15 -7.97 -0.16
N LEU A 55 -2.32 -7.94 0.46
CA LEU A 55 -3.52 -8.59 -0.06
C LEU A 55 -4.30 -7.57 -0.90
N GLN A 56 -4.42 -7.83 -2.20
CA GLN A 56 -5.12 -6.95 -3.14
C GLN A 56 -6.39 -7.62 -3.66
N PHE A 57 -7.55 -7.00 -3.42
CA PHE A 57 -8.84 -7.60 -3.77
C PHE A 57 -9.97 -6.57 -3.88
N PRO A 58 -11.04 -6.86 -4.65
CA PRO A 58 -12.28 -6.12 -4.59
C PRO A 58 -13.09 -6.49 -3.33
N LEU A 59 -13.70 -5.50 -2.69
CA LEU A 59 -14.55 -5.75 -1.52
C LEU A 59 -15.88 -6.38 -1.94
N TYR A 60 -16.01 -7.69 -1.81
CA TYR A 60 -17.22 -8.44 -2.15
C TYR A 60 -18.01 -8.72 -0.88
N TRP A 61 -19.23 -8.20 -0.82
CA TRP A 61 -20.10 -8.33 0.36
C TRP A 61 -19.37 -8.04 1.67
N TYR A 62 -18.61 -6.93 1.68
CA TYR A 62 -17.87 -6.45 2.85
C TYR A 62 -16.72 -7.37 3.32
N SER A 63 -16.25 -8.29 2.48
CA SER A 63 -15.16 -9.21 2.77
C SER A 63 -14.24 -9.44 1.57
N VAL A 64 -13.24 -10.30 1.76
CA VAL A 64 -12.38 -10.83 0.69
C VAL A 64 -13.19 -11.75 -0.24
N PRO A 65 -12.83 -11.86 -1.53
CA PRO A 65 -13.41 -12.86 -2.42
C PRO A 65 -13.17 -14.29 -1.92
N ALA A 66 -14.06 -15.23 -2.30
CA ALA A 66 -14.00 -16.62 -1.85
C ALA A 66 -12.64 -17.28 -2.13
N LEU A 67 -12.05 -17.03 -3.32
CA LEU A 67 -10.73 -17.54 -3.69
C LEU A 67 -9.63 -17.09 -2.71
N MET A 68 -9.63 -15.81 -2.33
CA MET A 68 -8.66 -15.30 -1.34
C MET A 68 -8.94 -15.86 0.05
N LYS A 69 -10.21 -16.03 0.43
CA LYS A 69 -10.55 -16.67 1.71
C LYS A 69 -10.04 -18.11 1.75
N GLN A 70 -10.23 -18.87 0.67
CA GLN A 70 -9.74 -20.23 0.56
C GLN A 70 -8.21 -20.28 0.63
N TRP A 71 -7.52 -19.40 -0.08
CA TRP A 71 -6.06 -19.30 -0.01
C TRP A 71 -5.57 -18.97 1.41
N LEU A 72 -6.24 -18.04 2.12
CA LEU A 72 -5.92 -17.77 3.52
C LEU A 72 -6.10 -19.01 4.40
N ASP A 73 -7.16 -19.79 4.20
CA ASP A 73 -7.46 -20.98 5.00
C ASP A 73 -6.49 -22.14 4.74
N GLU A 74 -6.01 -22.28 3.51
CA GLU A 74 -5.10 -23.38 3.13
C GLU A 74 -3.63 -23.04 3.35
N VAL A 75 -3.21 -21.79 3.12
CA VAL A 75 -1.80 -21.37 3.17
C VAL A 75 -1.35 -20.95 4.58
N PHE A 76 -2.23 -20.33 5.38
CA PHE A 76 -1.90 -19.90 6.75
C PHE A 76 -2.04 -21.04 7.76
N ASP A 77 -1.26 -22.09 7.56
CA ASP A 77 -1.19 -23.27 8.42
C ASP A 77 0.02 -23.23 9.37
N GLU A 78 0.19 -24.31 10.14
CA GLU A 78 1.32 -24.50 11.07
C GLU A 78 2.69 -24.51 10.35
N GLU A 79 2.77 -24.96 9.10
CA GLU A 79 4.03 -24.96 8.35
C GLU A 79 4.43 -23.53 7.99
N LEU A 80 3.50 -22.68 7.54
CA LEU A 80 3.80 -21.27 7.26
C LEU A 80 4.35 -20.55 8.50
N LEU A 81 3.73 -20.81 9.66
CA LEU A 81 4.07 -20.15 10.94
C LEU A 81 5.34 -20.72 11.57
N GLY A 82 5.64 -21.99 11.31
CA GLY A 82 6.73 -22.74 11.92
C GLY A 82 6.45 -23.12 13.39
N PRO A 83 7.29 -23.97 14.01
CA PRO A 83 7.02 -24.58 15.31
C PRO A 83 6.89 -23.58 16.48
N HIS A 84 7.42 -22.37 16.35
CA HIS A 84 7.36 -21.32 17.36
C HIS A 84 6.47 -20.14 16.98
N HIS A 85 5.75 -20.24 15.84
CA HIS A 85 4.85 -19.20 15.34
C HIS A 85 5.55 -17.83 15.25
N ASP A 86 6.76 -17.86 14.71
CA ASP A 86 7.66 -16.71 14.66
C ASP A 86 8.21 -16.41 13.25
N ARG A 87 7.96 -17.28 12.25
CA ARG A 87 8.44 -17.09 10.86
C ARG A 87 7.91 -15.80 10.21
N LEU A 88 6.74 -15.30 10.64
CA LEU A 88 6.12 -14.09 10.11
C LEU A 88 6.33 -12.84 11.00
N VAL A 89 7.02 -12.99 12.14
CA VAL A 89 7.25 -11.88 13.08
C VAL A 89 7.96 -10.73 12.39
N LYS A 90 7.50 -9.50 12.67
CA LYS A 90 8.00 -8.22 12.11
C LYS A 90 7.76 -8.00 10.62
N LYS A 91 7.32 -9.01 9.85
CA LYS A 91 6.83 -8.80 8.48
C LYS A 91 5.61 -7.90 8.51
N GLU A 92 5.34 -7.22 7.41
CA GLU A 92 4.21 -6.30 7.31
C GLU A 92 3.06 -6.94 6.54
N LEU A 93 1.84 -6.78 7.03
CA LEU A 93 0.61 -7.14 6.32
C LEU A 93 -0.14 -5.87 5.95
N GLY A 94 -0.31 -5.64 4.66
CA GLY A 94 -1.11 -4.55 4.14
C GLY A 94 -2.26 -5.04 3.28
N VAL A 95 -3.28 -4.20 3.14
CA VAL A 95 -4.44 -4.46 2.28
C VAL A 95 -4.57 -3.37 1.24
N VAL A 96 -4.86 -3.75 -0.01
CA VAL A 96 -5.28 -2.86 -1.09
C VAL A 96 -6.67 -3.29 -1.52
N VAL A 97 -7.67 -2.51 -1.13
CA VAL A 97 -9.07 -2.87 -1.33
C VAL A 97 -9.74 -1.95 -2.34
N SER A 98 -10.34 -2.51 -3.39
CA SER A 98 -11.13 -1.74 -4.34
C SER A 98 -12.63 -1.77 -4.00
N LEU A 99 -13.28 -0.62 -4.14
CA LEU A 99 -14.69 -0.41 -3.78
C LEU A 99 -15.48 0.10 -4.98
N GLY A 100 -16.64 -0.51 -5.23
CA GLY A 100 -17.62 0.03 -6.18
C GLY A 100 -18.41 1.23 -5.63
N ARG A 101 -18.30 1.52 -4.34
CA ARG A 101 -18.99 2.60 -3.62
C ARG A 101 -18.01 3.73 -3.26
N PRO A 102 -18.48 4.98 -3.13
CA PRO A 102 -17.61 6.08 -2.75
C PRO A 102 -17.18 5.92 -1.28
N ILE A 103 -15.91 6.22 -0.98
CA ILE A 103 -15.34 6.05 0.36
C ILE A 103 -16.10 6.81 1.46
N ARG A 104 -16.72 7.96 1.12
CA ARG A 104 -17.52 8.76 2.05
C ARG A 104 -18.74 8.02 2.63
N GLU A 105 -19.19 6.93 2.00
CA GLU A 105 -20.30 6.14 2.53
C GLU A 105 -19.88 5.17 3.64
N PHE A 106 -18.58 4.93 3.82
CA PHE A 106 -17.98 4.02 4.81
C PHE A 106 -17.63 4.76 6.10
N GLN A 107 -18.66 5.24 6.79
CA GLN A 107 -18.53 5.89 8.09
C GLN A 107 -19.89 5.86 8.80
N SER A 108 -19.87 6.11 10.11
CA SER A 108 -21.10 6.14 10.91
C SER A 108 -22.11 7.15 10.37
N GLY A 109 -23.39 6.77 10.36
CA GLY A 109 -24.49 7.59 9.85
C GLY A 109 -24.59 7.68 8.32
N GLN A 110 -23.72 7.00 7.58
CA GLN A 110 -23.80 6.88 6.12
C GLN A 110 -24.31 5.50 5.70
N ARG A 111 -24.49 5.31 4.39
CA ARG A 111 -25.14 4.10 3.83
C ARG A 111 -24.46 2.79 4.20
N GLN A 112 -23.12 2.74 4.27
CA GLN A 112 -22.41 1.53 4.65
C GLN A 112 -22.24 1.41 6.18
N ALA A 113 -22.57 2.45 6.95
CA ALA A 113 -22.57 2.51 8.43
C ALA A 113 -21.23 2.30 9.15
N PHE A 114 -20.25 1.60 8.56
CA PHE A 114 -18.96 1.28 9.16
C PHE A 114 -17.79 1.74 8.29
N THR A 115 -16.66 1.99 8.93
CA THR A 115 -15.39 2.30 8.27
C THR A 115 -14.79 1.09 7.57
N ILE A 116 -13.87 1.32 6.63
CA ILE A 116 -13.16 0.23 5.97
C ILE A 116 -12.32 -0.58 6.97
N ASP A 117 -11.67 0.07 7.93
CA ASP A 117 -10.94 -0.62 8.99
C ASP A 117 -11.83 -1.56 9.82
N GLU A 118 -13.10 -1.20 10.04
CA GLU A 118 -14.07 -2.07 10.71
C GLU A 118 -14.41 -3.31 9.89
N TYR A 119 -14.58 -3.17 8.57
CA TYR A 119 -14.80 -4.32 7.70
C TYR A 119 -13.56 -5.22 7.55
N LEU A 120 -12.37 -4.64 7.65
CA LEU A 120 -11.10 -5.37 7.52
C LEU A 120 -10.56 -5.92 8.85
N ARG A 121 -11.31 -5.81 9.96
CA ARG A 121 -10.90 -6.35 11.27
C ARG A 121 -10.48 -7.83 11.25
N PRO A 122 -11.12 -8.74 10.50
CA PRO A 122 -10.67 -10.12 10.45
C PRO A 122 -9.22 -10.25 9.93
N LEU A 123 -8.83 -9.46 8.92
CA LEU A 123 -7.45 -9.46 8.40
C LEU A 123 -6.48 -8.77 9.35
N GLN A 124 -6.93 -7.76 10.09
CA GLN A 124 -6.13 -7.20 11.17
C GLN A 124 -5.90 -8.23 12.29
N GLY A 125 -6.93 -9.02 12.64
CA GLY A 125 -6.83 -10.13 13.57
C GLY A 125 -5.82 -11.19 13.09
N LEU A 126 -5.83 -11.49 11.79
CA LEU A 126 -4.81 -12.35 11.17
C LEU A 126 -3.39 -11.80 11.39
N ALA A 127 -3.15 -10.52 11.08
CA ALA A 127 -1.83 -9.91 11.32
C ALA A 127 -1.39 -9.99 12.77
N LEU A 128 -2.31 -9.77 13.71
CA LEU A 128 -2.02 -9.84 15.14
C LEU A 128 -1.69 -11.28 15.58
N ALA A 129 -2.46 -12.26 15.10
CA ALA A 129 -2.23 -13.68 15.40
C ALA A 129 -0.86 -14.15 14.86
N THR A 130 -0.47 -13.69 13.68
CA THR A 130 0.82 -14.00 13.05
C THR A 130 1.97 -13.07 13.47
N LYS A 131 1.71 -12.14 14.40
CA LYS A 131 2.68 -11.13 14.91
C LYS A 131 3.30 -10.27 13.79
N MET A 132 2.56 -10.09 12.70
CA MET A 132 2.87 -9.17 11.62
C MET A 132 2.47 -7.74 12.00
N LYS A 133 3.12 -6.76 11.39
CA LYS A 133 2.74 -5.34 11.51
C LYS A 133 1.60 -5.03 10.55
N TRP A 134 0.44 -4.70 11.09
CA TRP A 134 -0.70 -4.23 10.29
C TRP A 134 -0.42 -2.85 9.70
N LEU A 135 -0.58 -2.72 8.38
CA LEU A 135 -0.50 -1.44 7.68
C LEU A 135 -1.90 -0.84 7.49
N SER A 136 -1.98 0.49 7.52
CA SER A 136 -3.21 1.20 7.16
C SER A 136 -3.63 0.79 5.73
N PRO A 137 -4.86 0.28 5.53
CA PRO A 137 -5.30 -0.16 4.21
C PRO A 137 -5.25 0.96 3.17
N LEU A 138 -4.83 0.62 1.95
CA LEU A 138 -4.98 1.51 0.81
C LEU A 138 -6.31 1.22 0.12
N VAL A 139 -7.17 2.23 0.08
CA VAL A 139 -8.53 2.10 -0.45
C VAL A 139 -8.65 2.74 -1.83
N VAL A 140 -9.14 1.96 -2.78
CA VAL A 140 -9.38 2.39 -4.17
C VAL A 140 -10.89 2.46 -4.42
N SER A 141 -11.50 3.61 -4.16
CA SER A 141 -12.94 3.80 -4.39
C SER A 141 -13.25 4.31 -5.80
N GLN A 142 -14.23 3.67 -6.46
CA GLN A 142 -14.82 4.16 -7.71
C GLN A 142 -13.80 4.45 -8.83
N PHE A 143 -12.81 3.57 -8.99
CA PHE A 143 -11.68 3.78 -9.92
C PHE A 143 -12.11 4.14 -11.35
N ALA A 144 -13.11 3.45 -11.90
CA ALA A 144 -13.65 3.72 -13.24
C ALA A 144 -14.14 5.18 -13.41
N TYR A 145 -14.61 5.81 -12.34
CA TYR A 145 -15.13 7.18 -12.33
C TYR A 145 -14.09 8.25 -11.95
N GLN A 146 -12.84 7.85 -11.68
CA GLN A 146 -11.78 8.79 -11.31
C GLN A 146 -11.25 9.54 -12.54
N SER A 147 -10.91 10.82 -12.35
CA SER A 147 -10.17 11.61 -13.34
C SER A 147 -8.73 11.11 -13.48
N ASP A 148 -8.07 11.45 -14.58
CA ASP A 148 -6.67 11.07 -14.82
C ASP A 148 -5.73 11.57 -13.73
N THR A 149 -5.93 12.79 -13.24
CA THR A 149 -5.17 13.34 -12.11
C THR A 149 -5.39 12.52 -10.83
N ALA A 150 -6.61 12.06 -10.57
CA ALA A 150 -6.90 11.20 -9.41
C ALA A 150 -6.23 9.83 -9.55
N ARG A 151 -6.26 9.23 -10.74
CA ARG A 151 -5.55 7.98 -11.05
C ARG A 151 -4.03 8.13 -10.88
N GLN A 152 -3.44 9.23 -11.33
CA GLN A 152 -2.01 9.52 -11.13
C GLN A 152 -1.65 9.67 -9.65
N LYS A 153 -2.48 10.38 -8.86
CA LYS A 153 -2.29 10.47 -7.41
C LYS A 153 -2.36 9.09 -6.75
N LEU A 154 -3.30 8.25 -7.18
CA LEU A 154 -3.40 6.87 -6.72
C LEU A 154 -2.15 6.06 -7.09
N ALA A 155 -1.62 6.21 -8.32
CA ALA A 155 -0.39 5.53 -8.72
C ALA A 155 0.77 5.86 -7.79
N VAL A 156 0.97 7.15 -7.48
CA VAL A 156 2.01 7.59 -6.54
C VAL A 156 1.76 7.01 -5.14
N ALA A 157 0.52 7.08 -4.64
CA ALA A 157 0.17 6.53 -3.34
C ALA A 157 0.40 5.01 -3.27
N TYR A 158 0.06 4.28 -4.33
CA TYR A 158 0.26 2.85 -4.44
C TYR A 158 1.75 2.48 -4.48
N GLN A 159 2.56 3.16 -5.30
CA GLN A 159 4.00 2.94 -5.36
C GLN A 159 4.68 3.23 -4.01
N GLN A 160 4.27 4.30 -3.33
CA GLN A 160 4.73 4.59 -1.96
C GLN A 160 4.31 3.49 -0.98
N TYR A 161 3.08 2.99 -1.09
CA TYR A 161 2.57 1.91 -0.26
C TYR A 161 3.33 0.59 -0.46
N LEU A 162 3.85 0.33 -1.66
CA LEU A 162 4.66 -0.85 -1.94
C LEU A 162 6.12 -0.72 -1.49
N SER A 163 6.66 0.50 -1.37
CA SER A 163 8.11 0.72 -1.31
C SER A 163 8.63 1.45 -0.08
N LEU A 164 7.81 2.28 0.57
CA LEU A 164 8.23 3.03 1.74
C LEU A 164 8.14 2.18 3.02
N PRO A 165 9.15 2.24 3.92
CA PRO A 165 9.05 1.63 5.23
C PRO A 165 7.98 2.32 6.07
N GLN A 166 7.32 1.57 6.96
CA GLN A 166 6.25 2.09 7.80
C GLN A 166 6.71 2.25 9.27
N PRO A 167 6.25 3.29 9.99
CA PRO A 167 5.29 4.32 9.57
C PRO A 167 5.91 5.37 8.63
N VAL A 168 5.22 5.69 7.54
CA VAL A 168 5.69 6.67 6.55
C VAL A 168 5.66 8.08 7.15
N ARG A 169 6.82 8.75 7.25
CA ARG A 169 6.91 10.16 7.62
C ARG A 169 6.86 11.05 6.37
N PHE A 170 6.56 12.33 6.56
CA PHE A 170 6.54 13.30 5.46
C PHE A 170 7.89 13.35 4.74
N LYS A 171 8.99 13.38 5.48
CA LYS A 171 10.36 13.33 4.96
C LYS A 171 10.62 12.12 4.05
N ASP A 172 10.08 10.95 4.40
CA ASP A 172 10.26 9.73 3.60
C ASP A 172 9.55 9.85 2.25
N ARG A 173 8.36 10.46 2.23
CA ARG A 173 7.61 10.72 0.99
C ARG A 173 8.34 11.73 0.10
N VAL A 174 8.87 12.80 0.68
CA VAL A 174 9.63 13.81 -0.06
C VAL A 174 10.89 13.18 -0.66
N ALA A 175 11.68 12.46 0.13
CA ALA A 175 12.89 11.79 -0.35
C ALA A 175 12.58 10.78 -1.48
N TRP A 176 11.48 10.04 -1.35
CA TRP A 176 11.02 9.14 -2.41
C TRP A 176 10.63 9.88 -3.68
N LEU A 177 9.87 10.97 -3.57
CA LEU A 177 9.45 11.80 -4.71
C LEU A 177 10.66 12.43 -5.41
N THR A 178 11.60 13.01 -4.67
CA THR A 178 12.82 13.60 -5.23
C THR A 178 13.62 12.56 -6.02
N ARG A 179 13.70 11.31 -5.52
CA ARG A 179 14.36 10.22 -6.26
C ARG A 179 13.65 9.90 -7.56
N GLN A 180 12.32 9.86 -7.57
CA GLN A 180 11.56 9.62 -8.81
C GLN A 180 11.72 10.75 -9.82
N LEU A 181 11.69 12.02 -9.37
CA LEU A 181 11.93 13.17 -10.23
C LEU A 181 13.32 13.11 -10.88
N ALA A 182 14.35 12.72 -10.12
CA ALA A 182 15.70 12.53 -10.66
C ALA A 182 15.76 11.42 -11.73
N THR A 183 15.08 10.29 -11.52
CA THR A 183 14.99 9.22 -12.52
C THR A 183 14.23 9.65 -13.78
N MET A 184 13.16 10.44 -13.63
CA MET A 184 12.43 11.01 -14.77
C MET A 184 13.30 11.99 -15.55
N GLN A 185 14.09 12.82 -14.85
CA GLN A 185 15.03 13.74 -15.46
C GLN A 185 16.06 13.01 -16.32
N THR A 186 16.62 11.88 -15.84
CA THR A 186 17.61 11.10 -16.60
C THR A 186 17.00 10.39 -17.81
N ASN A 187 15.72 10.06 -17.78
CA ASN A 187 15.04 9.31 -18.85
C ASN A 187 14.43 10.20 -19.94
N THR A 188 14.21 11.49 -19.62
CA THR A 188 13.69 12.48 -20.56
C THR A 188 14.82 13.07 -21.39
N LYS A 189 14.63 13.18 -22.72
CA LYS A 189 15.58 13.84 -23.64
C LYS A 189 15.27 15.31 -23.89
N ASP A 190 14.13 15.79 -23.42
CA ASP A 190 13.69 17.18 -23.55
C ASP A 190 14.33 18.05 -22.44
N THR A 191 15.16 19.01 -22.85
CA THR A 191 15.88 19.92 -21.96
C THR A 191 14.95 20.81 -21.13
N VAL A 192 13.78 21.19 -21.65
CA VAL A 192 12.83 22.04 -20.92
C VAL A 192 12.19 21.26 -19.80
N ALA A 193 11.68 20.06 -20.10
CA ALA A 193 11.12 19.16 -19.10
C ALA A 193 12.16 18.73 -18.04
N GLN A 194 13.43 18.55 -18.42
CA GLN A 194 14.50 18.31 -17.45
C GLN A 194 14.68 19.48 -16.46
N GLN A 195 14.64 20.72 -16.96
CA GLN A 195 14.76 21.91 -16.11
C GLN A 195 13.56 22.07 -15.17
N GLU A 196 12.34 21.83 -15.65
CA GLU A 196 11.12 21.88 -14.82
C GLU A 196 11.16 20.84 -13.70
N LEU A 197 11.54 19.60 -14.00
CA LEU A 197 11.69 18.53 -13.00
C LEU A 197 12.74 18.89 -11.93
N GLN A 198 13.84 19.51 -12.34
CA GLN A 198 14.88 19.97 -11.42
C GLN A 198 14.39 21.10 -10.51
N GLN A 199 13.63 22.06 -11.04
CA GLN A 199 13.04 23.14 -10.25
C GLN A 199 12.02 22.60 -9.24
N LEU A 200 11.18 21.64 -9.64
CA LEU A 200 10.22 20.99 -8.75
C LEU A 200 10.92 20.22 -7.62
N ALA A 201 11.99 19.49 -7.93
CA ALA A 201 12.79 18.78 -6.93
C ALA A 201 13.44 19.76 -5.93
N ALA A 202 13.99 20.87 -6.41
CA ALA A 202 14.57 21.91 -5.56
C ALA A 202 13.51 22.57 -4.66
N LEU A 203 12.33 22.88 -5.20
CA LEU A 203 11.22 23.45 -4.43
C LEU A 203 10.75 22.51 -3.32
N LEU A 204 10.63 21.21 -3.59
CA LEU A 204 10.27 20.20 -2.60
C LEU A 204 11.31 20.11 -1.47
N SER A 205 12.60 20.14 -1.80
CA SER A 205 13.69 20.14 -0.81
C SER A 205 13.63 21.37 0.08
N MET A 206 13.48 22.55 -0.51
CA MET A 206 13.34 23.80 0.24
C MET A 206 12.12 23.79 1.16
N LYS A 207 10.98 23.25 0.70
CA LYS A 207 9.77 23.13 1.53
C LYS A 207 9.94 22.15 2.69
N GLN A 208 10.73 21.10 2.51
CA GLN A 208 11.08 20.17 3.59
C GLN A 208 11.96 20.85 4.64
N GLU A 209 12.99 21.61 4.24
CA GLU A 209 13.85 22.37 5.15
C GLU A 209 13.03 23.41 5.95
N GLN A 210 12.15 24.16 5.28
CA GLN A 210 11.24 25.10 5.95
C GLN A 210 10.36 24.42 7.01
N LEU A 211 9.93 23.19 6.76
CA LEU A 211 9.10 22.43 7.69
C LEU A 211 9.92 21.90 8.88
N ASP A 212 11.17 21.50 8.64
CA ASP A 212 12.10 21.07 9.69
C ASP A 212 12.45 22.26 10.61
N ASP A 213 12.79 23.42 10.05
CA ASP A 213 13.03 24.66 10.81
C ASP A 213 11.81 25.08 11.64
N LEU A 214 10.60 24.97 11.09
CA LEU A 214 9.37 25.29 11.81
C LEU A 214 9.15 24.34 13.00
N ASN A 215 9.43 23.04 12.82
CA ASN A 215 9.31 22.06 13.89
C ASN A 215 10.35 22.29 15.01
N ASP A 216 11.59 22.65 14.65
CA ASP A 216 12.63 22.97 15.63
C ASP A 216 12.29 24.24 16.42
N ASN A 217 11.77 25.27 15.76
CA ASN A 217 11.28 26.47 16.43
C ASN A 217 10.11 26.17 17.38
N LEU A 218 9.13 25.37 16.94
CA LEU A 218 8.01 24.94 17.79
C LEU A 218 8.50 24.16 19.02
N ARG A 219 9.53 23.33 18.86
CA ARG A 219 10.12 22.59 19.97
C ARG A 219 10.82 23.53 20.96
N LEU A 220 11.61 24.49 20.46
CA LEU A 220 12.26 25.51 21.31
C LEU A 220 11.23 26.33 22.10
N VAL A 221 10.12 26.73 21.48
CA VAL A 221 9.03 27.46 22.17
C VAL A 221 8.38 26.62 23.27
N ARG A 222 8.14 25.33 23.04
CA ARG A 222 7.60 24.44 24.09
C ARG A 222 8.57 24.29 25.26
N GLU A 223 9.86 24.17 24.97
CA GLU A 223 10.91 24.05 25.99
C GLU A 223 11.08 25.36 26.79
N THR A 224 10.88 26.54 26.18
CA THR A 224 10.94 27.83 26.89
C THR A 224 9.65 28.18 27.64
N GLU A 225 8.48 27.73 27.18
CA GLU A 225 7.18 27.97 27.83
C GLU A 225 6.81 26.92 28.90
N GLY A 226 7.65 25.88 29.10
CA GLY A 226 7.53 24.95 30.22
C GLY A 226 6.38 23.95 30.13
N TYR A 227 6.07 23.47 28.91
CA TYR A 227 5.13 22.36 28.67
C TYR A 227 5.84 21.02 28.46
#